data_AF-J9R5Z6-F1
#
_entry.id   AF-J9R5Z6-F1
#
_cell.length_a   1.000
_cell.length_b   1.000
_cell.length_c   1.000
_cell.angle_alpha   90.00
_cell.angle_beta   90.00
_cell.angle_gamma   90.00
#
_symmetry.space_group_name_H-M   'P 1'
#
loop_
_entity.id
_entity.type
_entity.pdbx_description
1 polymer ?
#
loop_
_entity_poly.entity_id
_entity_poly.type
_entity_poly.pdbx_seq_one_letter_code
_entity_poly.pdbx_strand_id
1 'polypeptide(L)' 'MNSTATKVQKISDIVFKKLKQQGFSKYFNWIDYQYFKNIARKEYHTTQEIADKIVELFINYHNEFSDFADYEF' A
#
# COMPACT_ATOMS: atom_id res chain seq x y z
N MET A 1 17.51 27.51 15.89
CA MET A 1 17.86 26.50 14.86
C MET A 1 16.87 25.35 15.02
N ASN A 2 15.78 25.33 14.26
CA ASN A 2 14.83 24.21 14.27
C ASN A 2 15.02 23.44 12.98
N SER A 3 15.81 22.37 13.08
CA SER A 3 15.90 21.35 12.04
C SER A 3 14.53 20.69 11.91
N THR A 4 13.65 21.25 11.10
CA THR A 4 12.53 20.50 10.52
C THR A 4 13.17 19.48 9.60
N ALA A 5 13.61 18.35 10.18
CA ALA A 5 13.98 17.18 9.43
C ALA A 5 12.76 16.86 8.55
N THR A 6 12.85 17.20 7.27
CA THR A 6 11.89 16.80 6.25
C THR A 6 11.84 15.29 6.33
N LYS A 7 10.88 14.77 7.10
CA LYS A 7 10.78 13.35 7.41
C LYS A 7 10.48 12.70 6.08
N VAL A 8 11.53 12.17 5.42
CA VAL A 8 11.43 11.56 4.10
C VAL A 8 10.30 10.56 4.18
N GLN A 9 9.17 10.91 3.56
CA GLN A 9 7.93 10.21 3.77
C GLN A 9 8.07 8.87 3.06
N LYS A 10 8.30 7.82 3.85
CA LYS A 10 8.55 6.49 3.31
C LYS A 10 7.28 6.02 2.60
N ILE A 11 7.44 5.39 1.44
CA ILE A 11 6.32 4.78 0.69
C ILE A 11 5.48 3.87 1.60
N SER A 12 6.14 3.10 2.47
CA SER A 12 5.47 2.23 3.46
C SER A 12 4.54 2.99 4.40
N ASP A 13 4.88 4.22 4.79
CA ASP A 13 4.08 5.05 5.67
C ASP A 13 2.80 5.54 4.96
N ILE A 14 2.95 5.92 3.68
CA ILE A 14 1.84 6.32 2.81
C ILE A 14 0.90 5.14 2.56
N VAL A 15 1.46 3.97 2.21
CA VAL A 15 0.71 2.73 2.00
C VAL A 15 -0.04 2.34 3.27
N PHE A 16 0.64 2.34 4.43
CA PHE A 16 0.02 1.99 5.70
C PHE A 16 -1.12 2.95 6.06
N LYS A 17 -0.94 4.26 5.85
CA LYS A 17 -1.99 5.26 6.09
C LYS A 17 -3.21 5.02 5.18
N LYS A 18 -2.99 4.74 3.89
CA LYS A 18 -4.06 4.45 2.93
C LYS A 18 -4.80 3.15 3.28
N LEU A 19 -4.07 2.08 3.59
CA LEU A 19 -4.67 0.82 4.04
C LEU A 19 -5.46 0.99 5.34
N LYS A 20 -4.96 1.81 6.28
CA LYS A 20 -5.67 2.13 7.51
C LYS A 20 -6.97 2.87 7.26
N GLN A 21 -6.99 3.83 6.33
CA GLN A 21 -8.23 4.54 5.95
C GLN A 21 -9.27 3.60 5.33
N GLN A 22 -8.82 2.57 4.60
CA GLN A 22 -9.66 1.56 3.98
C GLN A 22 -10.05 0.40 4.92
N GLY A 23 -9.52 0.37 6.15
CA GLY A 23 -9.76 -0.74 7.11
C GLY A 23 -8.88 -1.98 6.89
N PHE A 24 -7.97 -1.97 5.92
CA PHE A 24 -7.09 -3.09 5.58
C PHE A 24 -5.74 -3.08 6.31
N SER A 25 -5.49 -2.13 7.23
CA SER A 25 -4.19 -2.05 7.94
C SER A 25 -3.85 -3.30 8.74
N LYS A 26 -4.84 -4.11 9.13
CA LYS A 26 -4.62 -5.39 9.84
C LYS A 26 -3.91 -6.42 8.96
N TYR A 27 -4.14 -6.35 7.66
CA TYR A 27 -3.56 -7.28 6.69
C TYR A 27 -2.16 -6.85 6.25
N PHE A 28 -1.74 -5.63 6.56
CA PHE A 28 -0.44 -5.10 6.15
C PHE A 28 0.72 -5.97 6.68
N ASN A 29 1.39 -6.65 5.75
CA ASN A 29 2.58 -7.45 6.00
C ASN A 29 3.76 -6.94 5.20
N TRP A 30 4.96 -7.07 5.79
CA TRP A 30 6.20 -6.64 5.13
C TRP A 30 6.56 -7.46 3.90
N ILE A 31 6.19 -8.75 3.88
CA ILE A 31 6.47 -9.67 2.76
C ILE A 31 5.68 -9.22 1.53
N ASP A 32 4.36 -9.12 1.67
CA ASP A 32 3.44 -8.66 0.62
C ASP A 32 3.79 -7.25 0.16
N TYR A 33 4.07 -6.34 1.09
CA TYR A 33 4.52 -4.99 0.76
C TYR A 33 5.78 -4.99 -0.11
N GLN A 34 6.80 -5.80 0.20
CA GLN A 34 8.02 -5.86 -0.63
C GLN A 34 7.73 -6.46 -2.01
N TYR A 35 6.87 -7.48 -2.07
CA TYR A 35 6.44 -8.08 -3.33
C TYR A 35 5.73 -7.06 -4.23
N PHE A 36 4.69 -6.40 -3.72
CA PHE A 36 3.96 -5.37 -4.46
C PHE A 36 4.81 -4.14 -4.78
N LYS A 37 5.74 -3.77 -3.89
CA LYS A 37 6.68 -2.68 -4.15
C LYS A 37 7.59 -2.98 -5.33
N ASN A 38 8.06 -4.23 -5.47
CA ASN A 38 8.88 -4.61 -6.62
C ASN A 38 8.08 -4.60 -7.93
N ILE A 39 6.80 -4.95 -7.90
CA ILE A 39 5.89 -4.83 -9.05
C ILE A 39 5.67 -3.35 -9.38
N ALA A 40 5.25 -2.55 -8.40
CA ALA A 40 4.95 -1.14 -8.59
C ALA A 40 6.17 -0.33 -9.03
N ARG A 41 7.40 -0.65 -8.58
CA ARG A 41 8.62 0.04 -9.03
C ARG A 41 9.03 -0.27 -10.47
N LYS A 42 8.46 -1.31 -11.10
CA LYS A 42 8.71 -1.57 -12.53
C LYS A 42 7.93 -0.62 -13.43
N GLU A 43 6.73 -0.22 -13.01
CA GLU A 43 5.82 0.60 -13.81
C GLU A 43 5.78 2.07 -13.35
N TYR A 44 6.05 2.35 -12.08
CA TYR A 44 5.93 3.68 -11.49
C TYR A 44 7.23 4.15 -10.85
N HIS A 45 7.56 5.43 -11.04
CA HIS A 45 8.78 6.05 -10.54
C HIS A 45 8.53 7.04 -9.38
N THR A 46 7.30 7.51 -9.21
CA THR A 46 6.94 8.47 -8.17
C THR A 46 6.50 7.77 -6.89
N THR A 47 6.90 8.31 -5.73
CA THR A 47 6.57 7.77 -4.40
C THR A 47 5.08 7.60 -4.16
N GLN A 48 4.26 8.55 -4.63
CA GLN A 48 2.80 8.50 -4.51
C GLN A 48 2.17 7.42 -5.39
N GLU A 49 2.56 7.35 -6.67
CA GLU A 49 2.03 6.35 -7.61
C GLU A 49 2.39 4.93 -7.18
N ILE A 50 3.63 4.72 -6.75
CA ILE A 50 4.07 3.43 -6.19
C ILE A 50 3.20 3.08 -4.97
N ALA A 51 2.94 4.04 -4.07
CA ALA A 51 2.11 3.77 -2.90
C ALA A 51 0.67 3.45 -3.27
N ASP A 52 0.08 4.17 -4.22
CA ASP A 52 -1.28 3.91 -4.71
C ASP A 52 -1.39 2.51 -5.31
N LYS A 53 -0.44 2.16 -6.20
CA LYS A 53 -0.44 0.84 -6.83
C LYS A 53 -0.21 -0.29 -5.84
N ILE A 54 0.67 -0.10 -4.86
CA ILE A 54 0.87 -1.08 -3.79
C ILE A 54 -0.45 -1.30 -3.04
N VAL A 55 -1.17 -0.24 -2.68
CA VAL A 55 -2.46 -0.35 -1.95
C VAL A 55 -3.49 -1.08 -2.79
N GLU A 56 -3.61 -0.76 -4.08
CA GLU A 56 -4.52 -1.45 -5.00
C GLU A 56 -4.20 -2.94 -5.10
N LEU A 57 -2.93 -3.29 -5.32
CA LEU A 57 -2.48 -4.69 -5.36
C LEU A 57 -2.72 -5.41 -4.03
N PHE A 58 -2.53 -4.70 -2.91
CA PHE A 58 -2.78 -5.24 -1.57
C PHE A 58 -4.25 -5.58 -1.37
N ILE A 59 -5.14 -4.65 -1.73
CA ILE A 59 -6.57 -4.83 -1.59
C ILE A 59 -7.04 -5.93 -2.52
N ASN A 60 -6.64 -5.94 -3.80
CA ASN A 60 -7.03 -6.98 -4.75
C ASN A 60 -6.56 -8.37 -4.32
N TYR A 61 -5.30 -8.50 -3.91
CA TYR A 61 -4.76 -9.76 -3.40
C TYR A 61 -5.56 -10.26 -2.20
N HIS A 62 -5.80 -9.42 -1.20
CA HIS A 62 -6.61 -9.83 -0.06
C HIS A 62 -8.09 -10.00 -0.36
N ASN A 63 -8.63 -9.34 -1.39
CA ASN A 63 -10.01 -9.51 -1.84
C ASN A 63 -10.19 -10.85 -2.57
N GLU A 64 -9.25 -11.24 -3.45
CA GLU A 64 -9.26 -12.54 -4.13
C GLU A 64 -9.10 -13.72 -3.16
N PHE A 65 -8.35 -13.54 -2.06
CA PHE A 65 -8.14 -14.59 -1.04
C PHE A 65 -9.10 -14.49 0.15
N SER A 66 -9.91 -13.45 0.25
CA SER A 66 -10.97 -13.35 1.24
C SER A 66 -12.25 -13.87 0.61
N ASP A 67 -12.83 -14.91 1.21
CA ASP A 67 -14.15 -15.51 0.94
C ASP A 67 -15.33 -14.51 1.14
N PHE A 68 -15.07 -13.21 0.91
CA PHE A 68 -15.96 -12.06 1.06
C PHE A 68 -16.12 -11.29 -0.26
N ALA A 69 -15.72 -11.85 -1.41
CA ALA A 69 -16.13 -11.35 -2.73
C ALA A 69 -17.62 -11.68 -3.02
N ASP A 70 -18.47 -11.52 -2.02
CA ASP A 70 -19.93 -11.48 -2.11
C ASP A 70 -20.33 -10.01 -2.30
N TYR A 71 -19.99 -9.45 -3.47
CA TYR A 71 -20.58 -8.21 -3.94
C TYR A 71 -21.19 -8.45 -5.30
N GLU A 72 -22.48 -8.77 -5.25
CA GLU A 72 -23.43 -8.77 -6.36
C GLU A 72 -23.34 -7.47 -7.18
N PHE A 73 -23.37 -7.62 -8.51
CA PHE A 73 -23.95 -6.65 -9.43
C PHE A 73 -24.65 -7.36 -10.59
#